data_AF-A0A9E6DLX3-F1
#
_entry.id   AF-A0A9E6DLX3-F1
#
_cell.length_a   1.000
_cell.length_b   1.000
_cell.length_c   1.000
_cell.angle_alpha   90.00
_cell.angle_beta   90.00
_cell.angle_gamma   90.00
#
_symmetry.space_group_name_H-M   'P 1'
#
loop_
_entity.id
_entity.type
_entity.pdbx_description
1 polymer ?
#
loop_
_entity_poly.entity_id
_entity_poly.type
_entity_poly.pdbx_seq_one_letter_code
_entity_poly.pdbx_strand_id
1 'polypeptide(L)'
;MTETPPGNFPPPANHPPSVKPTGDGPSDGDDLAPNPPSSDPPVRIPDPAEQFRLAAMLFVATTLSVFYAGAFWATGEPAPDEIGQLLPYMKQGWVFAVPLLSILVCHEMGHYVAARIHRVPASPPYFLPLPVIGIFGTLGAVIAMPGRIRSRNALLDIGAAGPIAGMVVAIPVLVVGLGLSEVKELGGPGYLQEGQSLLYWAIKRAVLGPMPIGHDVILHPTALAGWAGLLITMLNLLPWGQLDGGHIAYALFGKQHDSWAPRVRQLLLVPFAYNVIQFVVPQAMGDSTLSRGDAIGNCLFWLVWYAITGGLARLSGGPEHPPFEPGKLSAWRVRVAIGCLALFIALFMPTPMAVY
;
A
#
# COMPACT_ATOMS: atom_id res chain seq x y z
N MET A 1 55.08 -8.54 39.68
CA MET A 1 53.62 -8.41 39.87
C MET A 1 53.40 -7.88 41.27
N THR A 2 52.89 -6.66 41.36
CA THR A 2 52.57 -5.92 42.59
C THR A 2 51.06 -6.00 42.86
N GLU A 3 50.71 -6.03 44.14
CA GLU A 3 49.38 -6.20 44.73
C GLU A 3 48.41 -5.02 44.53
N THR A 4 47.08 -5.27 44.58
CA THR A 4 46.05 -4.67 45.50
C THR A 4 44.58 -4.90 45.00
N PRO A 5 43.54 -4.85 45.88
CA PRO A 5 42.43 -5.83 45.94
C PRO A 5 41.04 -5.35 45.44
N PRO A 6 40.02 -6.24 45.32
CA PRO A 6 38.65 -5.84 44.97
C PRO A 6 37.77 -5.53 46.21
N GLY A 7 37.08 -4.39 46.18
CA GLY A 7 36.14 -3.94 47.19
C GLY A 7 34.67 -4.27 46.86
N ASN A 8 33.97 -4.77 47.89
CA ASN A 8 32.55 -4.66 48.28
C ASN A 8 31.43 -4.47 47.21
N PHE A 9 30.52 -5.45 47.16
CA PHE A 9 29.11 -5.29 46.75
C PHE A 9 28.18 -5.29 47.99
N PRO A 10 27.22 -4.35 48.12
CA PRO A 10 26.08 -4.49 49.03
C PRO A 10 24.80 -5.07 48.38
N PRO A 11 23.88 -5.67 49.17
CA PRO A 11 22.68 -6.42 48.74
C PRO A 11 21.45 -5.53 48.40
N PRO A 12 20.35 -6.09 47.82
CA PRO A 12 19.31 -5.31 47.14
C PRO A 12 18.30 -4.65 48.08
N ALA A 13 17.78 -3.49 47.66
CA ALA A 13 16.84 -2.66 48.42
C ALA A 13 15.35 -2.93 48.07
N ASN A 14 14.60 -3.17 49.14
CA ASN A 14 13.16 -3.11 49.43
C ASN A 14 12.14 -2.63 48.37
N HIS A 15 11.05 -3.42 48.27
CA HIS A 15 9.75 -3.08 47.71
C HIS A 15 9.09 -1.87 48.43
N PRO A 16 8.32 -1.01 47.73
CA PRO A 16 7.44 -0.03 48.36
C PRO A 16 6.13 -0.65 48.88
N PRO A 17 5.54 -0.14 49.98
CA PRO A 17 4.36 -0.73 50.63
C PRO A 17 3.03 -0.35 49.96
N SER A 18 2.03 -1.23 50.13
CA SER A 18 0.64 -1.06 49.69
C SER A 18 -0.08 0.04 50.48
N VAL A 19 -0.66 1.03 49.81
CA VAL A 19 -1.51 2.05 50.42
C VAL A 19 -2.96 1.57 50.44
N LYS A 20 -3.57 1.49 51.63
CA LYS A 20 -5.02 1.32 51.83
C LYS A 20 -5.72 2.69 51.71
N PRO A 21 -6.98 2.75 51.25
CA PRO A 21 -7.72 4.01 51.17
C PRO A 21 -8.43 4.32 52.49
N THR A 22 -8.26 5.54 53.01
CA THR A 22 -9.05 6.09 54.12
C THR A 22 -9.55 7.49 53.76
N GLY A 23 -10.89 7.61 53.67
CA GLY A 23 -11.77 8.71 54.11
C GLY A 23 -11.41 10.18 53.90
N ASP A 24 -12.26 10.84 53.11
CA ASP A 24 -12.96 12.13 53.31
C ASP A 24 -12.26 13.31 54.02
N GLY A 25 -12.09 14.40 53.25
CA GLY A 25 -11.86 15.78 53.70
C GLY A 25 -11.98 16.76 52.52
N PRO A 26 -12.50 18.00 52.71
CA PRO A 26 -13.02 18.85 51.63
C PRO A 26 -11.89 19.56 50.86
N SER A 27 -12.01 19.62 49.53
CA SER A 27 -11.05 20.28 48.64
C SER A 27 -11.31 21.79 48.56
N ASP A 28 -10.55 22.56 49.35
CA ASP A 28 -10.31 23.97 49.09
C ASP A 28 -9.37 24.14 47.89
N GLY A 29 -9.58 25.23 47.15
CA GLY A 29 -8.98 25.49 45.85
C GLY A 29 -7.46 25.66 45.90
N ASP A 30 -6.78 24.93 45.03
CA ASP A 30 -5.40 25.21 44.62
C ASP A 30 -5.39 25.63 43.15
N ASP A 31 -4.81 26.81 42.93
CA ASP A 31 -4.52 27.43 41.65
C ASP A 31 -3.80 26.47 40.69
N LEU A 32 -4.47 26.08 39.60
CA LEU A 32 -3.83 25.44 38.46
C LEU A 32 -2.97 26.47 37.72
N ALA A 33 -1.68 26.52 38.03
CA ALA A 33 -0.71 27.23 37.22
C ALA A 33 -0.82 26.75 35.75
N PRO A 34 -0.90 27.66 34.75
CA PRO A 34 -0.98 27.26 33.35
C PRO A 34 0.31 26.54 32.95
N ASN A 35 0.18 25.39 32.29
CA ASN A 35 1.31 24.66 31.70
C ASN A 35 2.19 25.62 30.88
N PRO A 36 3.53 25.51 30.95
CA PRO A 36 4.40 26.34 30.14
C PRO A 36 4.09 26.11 28.65
N PRO A 37 4.11 27.18 27.83
CA PRO A 37 3.89 27.05 26.39
C PRO A 37 4.93 26.09 25.80
N SER A 38 4.47 25.16 24.96
CA SER A 38 5.32 24.19 24.26
C SER A 38 6.47 24.92 23.55
N SER A 39 7.71 24.52 23.84
CA SER A 39 8.94 25.07 23.24
C SER A 39 9.17 24.64 21.79
N ASP A 40 8.25 23.85 21.22
CA ASP A 40 8.37 23.43 19.83
C ASP A 40 8.06 24.63 18.93
N PRO A 41 8.94 24.96 17.97
CA PRO A 41 8.65 25.99 17.00
C PRO A 41 7.32 25.66 16.31
N PRO A 42 6.44 26.64 16.07
CA PRO A 42 5.17 26.37 15.41
C PRO A 42 5.45 25.70 14.08
N VAL A 43 5.00 24.46 13.93
CA VAL A 43 5.11 23.70 12.68
C VAL A 43 4.47 24.55 11.59
N ARG A 44 5.28 25.02 10.61
CA ARG A 44 4.78 25.81 9.49
C ARG A 44 3.81 24.95 8.70
N ILE A 45 2.51 25.18 8.86
CA ILE A 45 1.48 24.59 7.99
C ILE A 45 1.67 25.28 6.64
N PRO A 46 2.05 24.55 5.56
CA PRO A 46 2.27 25.17 4.27
C PRO A 46 0.98 25.85 3.79
N ASP A 47 1.12 27.02 3.17
CA ASP A 47 -0.02 27.74 2.57
C ASP A 47 -0.76 26.80 1.58
N PRO A 48 -2.10 26.76 1.57
CA PRO A 48 -2.86 26.04 0.55
C PRO A 48 -2.33 26.21 -0.88
N ALA A 49 -1.92 27.42 -1.27
CA ALA A 49 -1.36 27.66 -2.61
C ALA A 49 0.00 26.98 -2.84
N GLU A 50 0.84 26.85 -1.81
CA GLU A 50 2.08 26.06 -1.87
C GLU A 50 1.78 24.56 -2.03
N GLN A 51 0.80 24.05 -1.27
CA GLN A 51 0.37 22.64 -1.34
C GLN A 51 -0.17 22.28 -2.73
N PHE A 52 -1.02 23.12 -3.31
CA PHE A 52 -1.55 22.89 -4.66
C PHE A 52 -0.47 22.96 -5.73
N ARG A 53 0.48 23.90 -5.64
CA ARG A 53 1.61 23.97 -6.57
C ARG A 53 2.48 22.72 -6.48
N LEU A 54 2.79 22.26 -5.28
CA LEU A 54 3.54 21.02 -5.07
C LEU A 54 2.79 19.81 -5.64
N ALA A 55 1.50 19.68 -5.34
CA ALA A 55 0.67 18.60 -5.86
C ALA A 55 0.61 18.60 -7.39
N ALA A 56 0.47 19.77 -8.03
CA ALA A 56 0.48 19.89 -9.48
C ALA A 56 1.83 19.49 -10.09
N MET A 57 2.96 19.96 -9.53
CA MET A 57 4.29 19.57 -10.01
C MET A 57 4.53 18.07 -9.87
N LEU A 58 4.16 17.50 -8.73
CA LEU A 58 4.27 16.07 -8.46
C LEU A 58 3.39 15.25 -9.40
N PHE A 59 2.14 15.68 -9.65
CA PHE A 59 1.25 15.02 -10.59
C PHE A 59 1.80 15.02 -12.03
N VAL A 60 2.38 16.14 -12.48
CA VAL A 60 3.05 16.22 -13.79
C VAL A 60 4.26 15.26 -13.83
N ALA A 61 5.10 15.27 -12.80
CA ALA A 61 6.26 14.37 -12.72
C ALA A 61 5.83 12.89 -12.72
N THR A 62 4.79 12.53 -11.96
CA THR A 62 4.22 11.18 -11.98
C THR A 62 3.65 10.83 -13.33
N THR A 63 2.95 11.75 -13.99
CA THR A 63 2.40 11.51 -15.33
C THR A 63 3.50 11.17 -16.33
N LEU A 64 4.59 11.95 -16.35
CA LEU A 64 5.75 11.68 -17.23
C LEU A 64 6.43 10.35 -16.89
N SER A 65 6.56 10.04 -15.60
CA SER A 65 7.17 8.80 -15.13
C SER A 65 6.36 7.56 -15.48
N VAL A 66 5.04 7.61 -15.28
CA VAL A 66 4.09 6.53 -15.64
C VAL A 66 4.01 6.36 -17.16
N PHE A 67 4.02 7.47 -17.91
CA PHE A 67 4.08 7.45 -19.36
C PHE A 67 5.34 6.74 -19.86
N TYR A 68 6.50 7.09 -19.31
CA TYR A 68 7.77 6.46 -19.68
C TYR A 68 7.75 4.95 -19.38
N ALA A 69 7.31 4.56 -18.19
CA ALA A 69 7.17 3.16 -17.82
C ALA A 69 6.23 2.41 -18.77
N GLY A 70 5.06 2.99 -19.07
CA GLY A 70 4.09 2.41 -19.98
C GLY A 70 4.61 2.21 -21.40
N ALA A 71 5.34 3.19 -21.92
CA ALA A 71 5.95 3.08 -23.24
C ALA A 71 7.02 1.98 -23.26
N PHE A 72 7.89 1.95 -22.25
CA PHE A 72 8.91 0.91 -22.10
C PHE A 72 8.32 -0.50 -22.00
N TRP A 73 7.24 -0.69 -21.23
CA TRP A 73 6.56 -1.99 -21.12
C TRP A 73 5.93 -2.46 -22.42
N ALA A 74 5.47 -1.53 -23.24
CA ALA A 74 4.79 -1.85 -24.48
C ALA A 74 5.77 -2.10 -25.65
N THR A 75 6.92 -1.41 -25.67
CA THR A 75 7.93 -1.55 -26.74
C THR A 75 9.11 -2.46 -26.38
N GLY A 76 9.41 -2.63 -25.10
CA GLY A 76 10.65 -3.27 -24.64
C GLY A 76 11.92 -2.45 -24.86
N GLU A 77 11.78 -1.23 -25.42
CA GLU A 77 12.89 -0.40 -25.88
C GLU A 77 12.80 1.02 -25.31
N PRO A 78 13.93 1.74 -25.13
CA PRO A 78 13.92 3.17 -24.83
C PRO A 78 13.25 4.00 -25.95
N ALA A 79 13.08 5.29 -25.70
CA ALA A 79 12.55 6.21 -26.69
C ALA A 79 13.44 6.22 -27.96
N PRO A 80 12.86 6.11 -29.16
CA PRO A 80 13.63 6.04 -30.40
C PRO A 80 14.22 7.41 -30.78
N ASP A 81 15.41 7.39 -31.40
CA ASP A 81 16.06 8.59 -31.92
C ASP A 81 15.35 9.13 -33.19
N GLU A 82 14.67 8.25 -33.92
CA GLU A 82 13.92 8.61 -35.13
C GLU A 82 12.57 9.26 -34.81
N ILE A 83 12.38 10.51 -35.27
CA ILE A 83 11.15 11.28 -35.10
C ILE A 83 9.91 10.50 -35.61
N GLY A 84 10.05 9.71 -36.68
CA GLY A 84 8.95 8.91 -37.24
C GLY A 84 8.44 7.81 -36.31
N GLN A 85 9.30 7.27 -35.45
CA GLN A 85 8.97 6.22 -34.48
C GLN A 85 8.52 6.78 -33.13
N LEU A 86 8.77 8.07 -32.89
CA LEU A 86 8.40 8.75 -31.64
C LEU A 86 6.89 8.80 -31.44
N LEU A 87 6.10 9.09 -32.48
CA LEU A 87 4.64 9.20 -32.33
C LEU A 87 3.97 7.87 -31.94
N PRO A 88 4.27 6.72 -32.60
CA PRO A 88 3.82 5.40 -32.15
C PRO A 88 4.26 5.07 -30.71
N TYR A 89 5.51 5.36 -30.35
CA TYR A 89 6.03 5.16 -28.99
C TYR A 89 5.21 5.95 -27.95
N MET A 90 4.95 7.23 -28.24
CA MET A 90 4.13 8.08 -27.38
C MET A 90 2.71 7.57 -27.23
N LYS A 91 2.10 7.05 -28.30
CA LYS A 91 0.76 6.46 -28.24
C LYS A 91 0.72 5.31 -27.22
N GLN A 92 1.71 4.42 -27.23
CA GLN A 92 1.77 3.29 -26.31
C GLN A 92 1.89 3.72 -24.85
N GLY A 93 2.75 4.71 -24.56
CA GLY A 93 2.87 5.30 -23.23
C GLY A 93 1.53 5.83 -22.69
N TRP A 94 0.76 6.54 -23.51
CA TRP A 94 -0.55 7.06 -23.09
C TRP A 94 -1.62 5.98 -22.92
N VAL A 95 -1.59 4.92 -23.73
CA VAL A 95 -2.53 3.78 -23.64
C VAL A 95 -2.40 3.02 -22.31
N PHE A 96 -1.24 3.09 -21.66
CA PHE A 96 -1.02 2.63 -20.29
C PHE A 96 -1.29 3.73 -19.24
N ALA A 97 -0.72 4.93 -19.45
CA ALA A 97 -0.70 5.96 -18.43
C ALA A 97 -2.08 6.55 -18.13
N VAL A 98 -2.92 6.80 -19.14
CA VAL A 98 -4.26 7.35 -18.92
C VAL A 98 -5.11 6.43 -18.05
N PRO A 99 -5.23 5.12 -18.35
CA PRO A 99 -5.97 4.21 -17.48
C PRO A 99 -5.39 4.14 -16.07
N LEU A 100 -4.07 3.98 -15.90
CA LEU A 100 -3.48 3.85 -14.56
C LEU A 100 -3.68 5.12 -13.72
N LEU A 101 -3.40 6.30 -14.29
CA LEU A 101 -3.60 7.57 -13.60
C LEU A 101 -5.07 7.80 -13.27
N SER A 102 -6.01 7.40 -14.13
CA SER A 102 -7.44 7.52 -13.82
C SER A 102 -7.83 6.70 -12.58
N ILE A 103 -7.29 5.49 -12.43
CA ILE A 103 -7.52 4.64 -11.26
C ILE A 103 -6.95 5.30 -10.00
N LEU A 104 -5.70 5.76 -10.06
CA LEU A 104 -5.03 6.39 -8.91
C LEU A 104 -5.72 7.69 -8.50
N VAL A 105 -6.08 8.54 -9.47
CA VAL A 105 -6.82 9.78 -9.19
C VAL A 105 -8.17 9.48 -8.55
N CYS A 106 -8.93 8.51 -9.07
CA CYS A 106 -10.21 8.15 -8.46
C CYS A 106 -10.05 7.56 -7.07
N HIS A 107 -9.02 6.74 -6.83
CA HIS A 107 -8.67 6.21 -5.50
C HIS A 107 -8.43 7.34 -4.50
N GLU A 108 -7.47 8.23 -4.79
CA GLU A 108 -7.15 9.33 -3.89
C GLU A 108 -8.29 10.33 -3.72
N MET A 109 -9.02 10.61 -4.80
CA MET A 109 -10.20 11.47 -4.71
C MET A 109 -11.30 10.86 -3.84
N GLY A 110 -11.42 9.53 -3.80
CA GLY A 110 -12.30 8.83 -2.87
C GLY A 110 -11.99 9.18 -1.42
N HIS A 111 -10.72 9.07 -1.01
CA HIS A 111 -10.26 9.50 0.32
C HIS A 111 -10.51 10.99 0.56
N TYR A 112 -10.13 11.84 -0.39
CA TYR A 112 -10.25 13.28 -0.26
C TYR A 112 -11.71 13.71 -0.07
N VAL A 113 -12.62 13.20 -0.90
CA VAL A 113 -14.06 13.51 -0.80
C VAL A 113 -14.63 13.02 0.54
N ALA A 114 -14.28 11.80 0.97
CA ALA A 114 -14.72 11.28 2.27
C ALA A 114 -14.21 12.14 3.43
N ALA A 115 -12.95 12.57 3.39
CA ALA A 115 -12.37 13.45 4.40
C ALA A 115 -13.11 14.80 4.45
N ARG A 116 -13.44 15.39 3.29
CA ARG A 116 -14.21 16.64 3.21
C ARG A 116 -15.63 16.50 3.75
N ILE A 117 -16.32 15.39 3.46
CA ILE A 117 -17.66 15.09 4.01
C ILE A 117 -17.60 15.02 5.54
N HIS A 118 -16.57 14.37 6.09
CA HIS A 118 -16.37 14.23 7.53
C HIS A 118 -15.68 15.43 8.19
N ARG A 119 -15.40 16.49 7.43
CA ARG A 119 -14.68 17.70 7.89
C ARG A 119 -13.32 17.38 8.53
N VAL A 120 -12.66 16.33 8.04
CA VAL A 120 -11.28 15.99 8.40
C VAL A 120 -10.35 16.80 7.50
N PRO A 121 -9.41 17.58 8.06
CA PRO A 121 -8.39 18.28 7.28
C PRO A 121 -7.57 17.29 6.46
N ALA A 122 -7.43 17.56 5.16
CA ALA A 122 -6.68 16.73 4.23
C ALA A 122 -5.97 17.63 3.21
N SER A 123 -4.73 17.29 2.88
CA SER A 123 -4.00 17.91 1.78
C SER A 123 -4.62 17.53 0.43
N PRO A 124 -4.29 18.26 -0.66
CA PRO A 124 -4.45 17.67 -1.99
C PRO A 124 -3.62 16.37 -2.11
N PRO A 125 -3.99 15.47 -3.02
CA PRO A 125 -3.25 14.25 -3.25
C PRO A 125 -1.87 14.54 -3.88
N TYR A 126 -0.82 14.00 -3.26
CA TYR A 126 0.55 14.07 -3.76
C TYR A 126 0.91 12.76 -4.45
N PHE A 127 1.00 12.80 -5.78
CA PHE A 127 1.39 11.64 -6.57
C PHE A 127 2.91 11.51 -6.59
N LEU A 128 3.42 10.31 -6.29
CA LEU A 128 4.85 10.10 -6.11
C LEU A 128 5.43 9.40 -7.35
N PRO A 129 6.26 10.08 -8.17
CA PRO A 129 6.92 9.45 -9.30
C PRO A 129 8.00 8.46 -8.83
N LEU A 130 8.18 7.37 -9.57
CA LEU A 130 9.32 6.47 -9.40
C LEU A 130 9.82 6.01 -10.77
N PRO A 131 10.49 6.91 -11.53
CA PRO A 131 10.90 6.62 -12.89
C PRO A 131 11.99 5.55 -12.89
N VAL A 132 12.03 4.75 -13.96
CA VAL A 132 13.06 3.73 -14.25
C VAL A 132 13.10 2.53 -13.30
N ILE A 133 12.91 2.74 -11.99
CA ILE A 133 12.99 1.69 -10.96
C ILE A 133 11.60 1.12 -10.63
N GLY A 134 10.56 1.95 -10.69
CA GLY A 134 9.20 1.52 -10.39
C GLY A 134 8.57 0.76 -11.55
N ILE A 135 8.04 -0.44 -11.28
CA ILE A 135 7.35 -1.28 -12.28
C ILE A 135 6.29 -0.48 -13.04
N PHE A 136 5.52 0.39 -12.36
CA PHE A 136 4.48 1.20 -13.00
C PHE A 136 4.85 2.68 -13.18
N GLY A 137 6.10 3.06 -12.91
CA GLY A 137 6.54 4.46 -12.93
C GLY A 137 6.02 5.32 -11.76
N THR A 138 5.40 4.74 -10.73
CA THR A 138 4.87 5.47 -9.57
C THR A 138 4.92 4.64 -8.30
N LEU A 139 5.04 5.32 -7.14
CA LEU A 139 4.82 4.74 -5.82
C LEU A 139 3.35 4.81 -5.37
N GLY A 140 2.47 5.32 -6.23
CA GLY A 140 1.10 5.67 -5.88
C GLY A 140 0.99 7.14 -5.49
N ALA A 141 0.05 7.43 -4.60
CA ALA A 141 -0.22 8.78 -4.12
C ALA A 141 -0.51 8.76 -2.62
N VAL A 142 -0.33 9.91 -1.99
CA VAL A 142 -0.55 10.09 -0.56
C VAL A 142 -1.33 11.36 -0.28
N ILE A 143 -2.26 11.27 0.66
CA ILE A 143 -2.93 12.43 1.26
C ILE A 143 -2.42 12.59 2.68
N ALA A 144 -1.88 13.77 2.97
CA ALA A 144 -1.49 14.14 4.32
C ALA A 144 -2.74 14.63 5.07
N MET A 145 -3.08 13.95 6.17
CA MET A 145 -4.14 14.37 7.08
C MET A 145 -3.51 14.90 8.37
N PRO A 146 -3.37 16.23 8.55
CA PRO A 146 -2.78 16.79 9.75
C PRO A 146 -3.74 16.56 10.94
N GLY A 147 -3.36 15.64 11.83
CA GLY A 147 -4.07 15.35 13.07
C GLY A 147 -4.75 13.98 13.09
N ARG A 148 -5.36 13.67 14.25
CA ARG A 148 -5.98 12.36 14.50
C ARG A 148 -7.42 12.33 13.98
N ILE A 149 -7.79 11.29 13.23
CA ILE A 149 -9.19 11.03 12.88
C ILE A 149 -9.94 10.59 14.14
N ARG A 150 -10.72 11.51 14.72
CA ARG A 150 -11.39 11.27 16.01
C ARG A 150 -12.60 10.37 15.91
N SER A 151 -13.31 10.36 14.78
CA SER A 151 -14.54 9.58 14.62
C SER A 151 -14.28 8.21 14.02
N ARG A 152 -14.78 7.16 14.68
CA ARG A 152 -14.72 5.78 14.17
C ARG A 152 -15.42 5.61 12.81
N ASN A 153 -16.53 6.33 12.59
CA ASN A 153 -17.23 6.32 11.31
C ASN A 153 -16.41 7.03 10.23
N ALA A 154 -15.80 8.17 10.56
CA ALA A 154 -14.96 8.90 9.60
C ALA A 154 -13.73 8.06 9.21
N LEU A 155 -13.11 7.38 10.19
CA LEU A 155 -11.96 6.51 9.93
C LEU A 155 -12.30 5.41 8.93
N LEU A 156 -13.42 4.71 9.15
CA LEU A 156 -13.86 3.69 8.23
C LEU A 156 -14.22 4.26 6.85
N ASP A 157 -15.03 5.31 6.81
CA ASP A 157 -15.54 5.86 5.55
C ASP A 157 -14.38 6.39 4.69
N ILE A 158 -13.39 7.06 5.31
CA ILE A 158 -12.19 7.53 4.62
C ILE A 158 -11.36 6.33 4.15
N GLY A 159 -11.07 5.36 5.02
CA GLY A 159 -10.28 4.18 4.64
C GLY A 159 -10.92 3.35 3.53
N ALA A 160 -12.24 3.21 3.52
CA ALA A 160 -12.95 2.42 2.49
C ALA A 160 -13.16 3.18 1.17
N ALA A 161 -13.30 4.51 1.21
CA ALA A 161 -13.69 5.29 0.03
C ALA A 161 -12.69 5.21 -1.13
N GLY A 162 -11.38 5.26 -0.84
CA GLY A 162 -10.36 5.19 -1.88
C GLY A 162 -10.35 3.85 -2.61
N PRO A 163 -10.15 2.71 -1.91
CA PRO A 163 -10.20 1.39 -2.52
C PRO A 163 -11.48 1.13 -3.33
N ILE A 164 -12.64 1.57 -2.84
CA ILE A 164 -13.91 1.43 -3.56
C ILE A 164 -13.90 2.27 -4.84
N ALA A 165 -13.50 3.54 -4.76
CA ALA A 165 -13.47 4.43 -5.92
C ALA A 165 -12.46 3.98 -6.98
N GLY A 166 -11.27 3.54 -6.56
CA GLY A 166 -10.25 2.97 -7.44
C GLY A 166 -10.76 1.72 -8.16
N MET A 167 -11.39 0.79 -7.44
CA MET A 167 -11.92 -0.45 -8.02
C MET A 167 -13.07 -0.25 -9.01
N VAL A 168 -13.93 0.75 -8.77
CA VAL A 168 -15.00 1.14 -9.71
C VAL A 168 -14.43 1.52 -11.09
N VAL A 169 -13.21 2.05 -11.15
CA VAL A 169 -12.52 2.37 -12.41
C VAL A 169 -11.64 1.23 -12.89
N ALA A 170 -10.93 0.55 -11.99
CA ALA A 170 -9.99 -0.51 -12.34
C ALA A 170 -10.67 -1.71 -13.00
N ILE A 171 -11.87 -2.10 -12.54
CA ILE A 171 -12.61 -3.25 -13.11
C ILE A 171 -12.99 -2.99 -14.59
N PRO A 172 -13.68 -1.88 -14.95
CA PRO A 172 -13.96 -1.57 -16.35
C PRO A 172 -12.71 -1.45 -17.21
N VAL A 173 -11.66 -0.79 -16.72
CA VAL A 173 -10.38 -0.66 -17.43
C VAL A 173 -9.79 -2.03 -17.72
N LEU A 174 -9.79 -2.92 -16.72
CA LEU A 174 -9.29 -4.28 -16.87
C LEU A 174 -10.13 -5.08 -17.87
N VAL A 175 -11.46 -5.01 -17.80
CA VAL A 175 -12.36 -5.73 -18.71
C VAL A 175 -12.15 -5.28 -20.16
N VAL A 176 -12.12 -3.97 -20.40
CA VAL A 176 -11.84 -3.41 -21.73
C VAL A 176 -10.44 -3.81 -22.20
N GLY A 177 -9.45 -3.68 -21.32
CA GLY A 177 -8.07 -4.06 -21.62
C GLY A 177 -7.94 -5.53 -22.00
N LEU A 178 -8.57 -6.43 -21.24
CA LEU A 178 -8.56 -7.87 -21.53
C LEU A 178 -9.22 -8.17 -22.88
N GLY A 179 -10.30 -7.47 -23.24
CA GLY A 179 -10.92 -7.60 -24.56
C GLY A 179 -10.05 -7.12 -25.73
N LEU A 180 -9.02 -6.31 -25.44
CA LEU A 180 -8.01 -5.86 -26.40
C LEU A 180 -6.74 -6.71 -26.37
N SER A 181 -6.60 -7.61 -25.40
CA SER A 181 -5.43 -8.46 -25.24
C SER A 181 -5.47 -9.65 -26.20
N GLU A 182 -4.29 -10.18 -26.53
CA GLU A 182 -4.15 -11.33 -27.43
C GLU A 182 -3.80 -12.59 -26.65
N VAL A 183 -4.45 -13.71 -26.96
CA VAL A 183 -4.08 -15.02 -26.42
C VAL A 183 -3.02 -15.63 -27.35
N LYS A 184 -1.84 -15.92 -26.81
CA LYS A 184 -0.72 -16.52 -27.55
C LYS A 184 -0.19 -17.74 -26.80
N GLU A 185 0.57 -18.56 -27.49
CA GLU A 185 1.37 -19.61 -26.86
C GLU A 185 2.29 -18.98 -25.81
N LEU A 186 2.49 -19.69 -24.69
CA LEU A 186 3.40 -19.26 -23.63
C LEU A 186 4.77 -18.92 -24.23
N GLY A 187 5.32 -17.78 -23.82
CA GLY A 187 6.66 -17.39 -24.21
C GLY A 187 7.68 -18.47 -23.83
N GLY A 188 8.77 -18.56 -24.59
CA GLY A 188 9.92 -19.37 -24.20
C GLY A 188 10.54 -18.91 -22.87
N PRO A 189 11.64 -19.54 -22.42
CA PRO A 189 12.27 -19.24 -21.14
C PRO A 189 12.55 -17.73 -20.97
N GLY A 190 12.19 -17.18 -19.82
CA GLY A 190 12.37 -15.76 -19.49
C GLY A 190 11.14 -14.88 -19.75
N TYR A 191 9.97 -15.45 -19.99
CA TYR A 191 8.75 -14.66 -20.18
C TYR A 191 8.22 -14.15 -18.83
N LEU A 192 7.77 -12.89 -18.81
CA LEU A 192 7.20 -12.25 -17.63
C LEU A 192 5.68 -12.43 -17.60
N GLN A 193 5.17 -12.90 -16.46
CA GLN A 193 3.74 -13.08 -16.22
C GLN A 193 3.25 -12.25 -15.04
N GLU A 194 2.05 -11.69 -15.18
CA GLU A 194 1.33 -11.05 -14.08
C GLU A 194 0.73 -12.08 -13.11
N GLY A 195 0.70 -11.70 -11.84
CA GLY A 195 0.15 -12.52 -10.76
C GLY A 195 -1.35 -12.72 -10.84
N GLN A 196 -1.80 -13.90 -10.41
CA GLN A 196 -3.22 -14.25 -10.38
C GLN A 196 -3.79 -14.03 -8.97
N SER A 197 -4.81 -13.17 -8.87
CA SER A 197 -5.72 -13.12 -7.71
C SER A 197 -7.04 -13.82 -8.05
N LEU A 198 -7.85 -14.14 -7.05
CA LEU A 198 -9.15 -14.78 -7.29
C LEU A 198 -10.07 -13.91 -8.15
N LEU A 199 -10.10 -12.60 -7.87
CA LEU A 199 -10.90 -11.65 -8.65
C LEU A 199 -10.34 -11.50 -10.08
N TYR A 200 -9.03 -11.35 -10.22
CA TYR A 200 -8.41 -11.21 -11.54
C TYR A 200 -8.65 -12.46 -12.39
N TRP A 201 -8.43 -13.65 -11.83
CA TRP A 201 -8.70 -14.92 -12.48
C TRP A 201 -10.16 -15.03 -12.95
N ALA A 202 -11.12 -14.66 -12.09
CA ALA A 202 -12.54 -14.70 -12.42
C ALA A 202 -12.89 -13.74 -13.58
N ILE A 203 -12.35 -12.51 -13.57
CA ILE A 203 -12.55 -11.54 -14.65
C ILE A 203 -11.88 -12.01 -15.95
N LYS A 204 -10.61 -12.44 -15.89
CA LYS A 204 -9.85 -12.99 -17.04
C LYS A 204 -10.63 -14.15 -17.67
N ARG A 205 -11.17 -15.05 -16.84
CA ARG A 205 -12.00 -16.18 -17.26
C ARG A 205 -13.33 -15.76 -17.89
N ALA A 206 -14.00 -14.76 -17.32
CA ALA A 206 -15.28 -14.29 -17.81
C ALA A 206 -15.17 -13.57 -19.16
N VAL A 207 -14.08 -12.83 -19.38
CA VAL A 207 -13.85 -12.06 -20.61
C VAL A 207 -13.31 -12.93 -21.74
N LEU A 208 -12.31 -13.78 -21.47
CA LEU A 208 -11.58 -14.54 -22.50
C LEU A 208 -11.99 -16.01 -22.61
N GLY A 209 -12.68 -16.56 -21.61
CA GLY A 209 -13.14 -17.94 -21.59
C GLY A 209 -12.05 -18.99 -21.28
N PRO A 210 -12.24 -20.26 -21.71
CA PRO A 210 -11.20 -21.30 -21.71
C PRO A 210 -9.97 -20.93 -22.52
N MET A 211 -8.83 -20.79 -21.82
CA MET A 211 -7.53 -20.72 -22.47
C MET A 211 -7.07 -22.14 -22.82
N PRO A 212 -6.55 -22.36 -24.03
CA PRO A 212 -5.91 -23.62 -24.39
C PRO A 212 -4.70 -23.90 -23.49
N ILE A 213 -4.35 -25.18 -23.37
CA ILE A 213 -3.15 -25.60 -22.64
C ILE A 213 -1.93 -24.98 -23.33
N GLY A 214 -0.99 -24.47 -22.54
CA GLY A 214 0.23 -23.87 -23.06
C GLY A 214 0.06 -22.47 -23.65
N HIS A 215 -1.09 -21.82 -23.44
CA HIS A 215 -1.33 -20.43 -23.85
C HIS A 215 -1.47 -19.50 -22.65
N ASP A 216 -1.09 -18.24 -22.84
CA ASP A 216 -1.42 -17.15 -21.93
C ASP A 216 -1.78 -15.87 -22.70
N VAL A 217 -2.19 -14.86 -21.94
CA VAL A 217 -2.67 -13.59 -22.46
C VAL A 217 -1.51 -12.61 -22.46
N ILE A 218 -1.14 -12.14 -23.64
CA ILE A 218 -0.28 -10.96 -23.77
C ILE A 218 -1.15 -9.75 -23.48
N LEU A 219 -0.96 -9.19 -22.29
CA LEU A 219 -1.79 -8.09 -21.81
C LEU A 219 -1.59 -6.85 -22.68
N HIS A 220 -2.71 -6.34 -23.22
CA HIS A 220 -2.75 -4.99 -23.73
C HIS A 220 -2.35 -4.00 -22.62
N PRO A 221 -1.66 -2.88 -22.90
CA PRO A 221 -1.19 -1.98 -21.85
C PRO A 221 -2.34 -1.44 -20.96
N THR A 222 -3.53 -1.26 -21.51
CA THR A 222 -4.74 -0.94 -20.74
C THR A 222 -5.12 -2.04 -19.73
N ALA A 223 -4.97 -3.32 -20.09
CA ALA A 223 -5.21 -4.44 -19.19
C ALA A 223 -4.16 -4.48 -18.06
N LEU A 224 -2.89 -4.26 -18.41
CA LEU A 224 -1.80 -4.17 -17.44
C LEU A 224 -2.05 -3.03 -16.44
N ALA A 225 -2.54 -1.88 -16.89
CA ALA A 225 -2.93 -0.78 -16.02
C ALA A 225 -4.10 -1.14 -15.08
N GLY A 226 -5.12 -1.85 -15.59
CA GLY A 226 -6.21 -2.37 -14.77
C GLY A 226 -5.73 -3.36 -13.71
N TRP A 227 -4.83 -4.28 -14.09
CA TRP A 227 -4.19 -5.23 -13.19
C TRP A 227 -3.32 -4.54 -12.13
N ALA A 228 -2.54 -3.52 -12.53
CA ALA A 228 -1.78 -2.69 -11.60
C ALA A 228 -2.71 -1.99 -10.58
N GLY A 229 -3.88 -1.52 -11.02
CA GLY A 229 -4.92 -1.00 -10.15
C GLY A 229 -5.42 -2.00 -9.09
N LEU A 230 -5.62 -3.26 -9.50
CA LEU A 230 -5.95 -4.35 -8.57
C LEU A 230 -4.85 -4.56 -7.53
N LEU A 231 -3.59 -4.57 -7.98
CA LEU A 231 -2.42 -4.76 -7.11
C LEU A 231 -2.27 -3.60 -6.11
N ILE A 232 -2.40 -2.36 -6.56
CA ILE A 232 -2.30 -1.17 -5.69
C ILE A 232 -3.43 -1.17 -4.65
N THR A 233 -4.65 -1.52 -5.06
CA THR A 233 -5.79 -1.67 -4.14
C THR A 233 -5.54 -2.80 -3.13
N MET A 234 -4.99 -3.94 -3.55
CA MET A 234 -4.62 -5.05 -2.66
C MET A 234 -3.64 -4.59 -1.59
N LEU A 235 -2.59 -3.86 -1.98
CA LEU A 235 -1.57 -3.35 -1.06
C LEU A 235 -2.15 -2.35 -0.07
N ASN A 236 -2.98 -1.42 -0.55
CA ASN A 236 -3.64 -0.44 0.31
C ASN A 236 -4.64 -1.10 1.28
N LEU A 237 -5.32 -2.18 0.86
CA LEU A 237 -6.24 -2.94 1.71
C LEU A 237 -5.55 -3.94 2.66
N LEU A 238 -4.22 -3.98 2.71
CA LEU A 238 -3.52 -4.74 3.75
C LEU A 238 -4.02 -4.28 5.14
N PRO A 239 -4.47 -5.22 6.02
CA PRO A 239 -4.99 -4.87 7.34
C PRO A 239 -3.84 -4.57 8.29
N TRP A 240 -3.09 -3.50 8.02
CA TRP A 240 -1.86 -3.19 8.72
C TRP A 240 -1.56 -1.68 8.78
N GLY A 241 -1.21 -1.20 9.98
CA GLY A 241 -0.69 0.15 10.19
C GLY A 241 -1.63 1.25 9.71
N GLN A 242 -1.08 2.22 8.97
CA GLN A 242 -1.79 3.38 8.42
C GLN A 242 -2.25 3.17 6.96
N LEU A 243 -2.17 1.94 6.44
CA LEU A 243 -2.76 1.63 5.15
C LEU A 243 -4.29 1.67 5.26
N ASP A 244 -4.98 1.81 4.13
CA ASP A 244 -6.44 1.87 4.09
C ASP A 244 -7.11 0.67 4.79
N GLY A 245 -6.59 -0.53 4.55
CA GLY A 245 -7.01 -1.74 5.23
C GLY A 245 -6.76 -1.72 6.74
N GLY A 246 -5.69 -1.06 7.18
CA GLY A 246 -5.41 -0.79 8.60
C GLY A 246 -6.44 0.14 9.23
N HIS A 247 -6.80 1.24 8.54
CA HIS A 247 -7.89 2.14 8.97
C HIS A 247 -9.22 1.39 9.10
N ILE A 248 -9.57 0.58 8.10
CA ILE A 248 -10.79 -0.22 8.07
C ILE A 248 -10.79 -1.27 9.20
N ALA A 249 -9.69 -2.01 9.35
CA ALA A 249 -9.57 -3.03 10.38
C ALA A 249 -9.56 -2.43 11.79
N TYR A 250 -8.85 -1.34 12.01
CA TYR A 250 -8.86 -0.63 13.29
C TYR A 250 -10.26 -0.08 13.61
N ALA A 251 -10.96 0.48 12.63
CA ALA A 251 -12.33 0.89 12.80
C ALA A 251 -13.23 -0.31 13.15
N LEU A 252 -13.02 -1.49 12.59
CA LEU A 252 -13.84 -2.68 12.87
C LEU A 252 -13.54 -3.30 14.24
N PHE A 253 -12.27 -3.53 14.56
CA PHE A 253 -11.82 -4.31 15.71
C PHE A 253 -11.35 -3.47 16.91
N GLY A 254 -11.19 -2.15 16.74
CA GLY A 254 -10.66 -1.25 17.76
C GLY A 254 -9.26 -1.68 18.23
N LYS A 255 -8.98 -1.52 19.53
CA LYS A 255 -7.68 -1.86 20.13
C LYS A 255 -7.21 -3.31 19.92
N GLN A 256 -8.12 -4.24 19.59
CA GLN A 256 -7.71 -5.60 19.27
C GLN A 256 -6.82 -5.63 18.03
N HIS A 257 -7.03 -4.74 17.06
CA HIS A 257 -6.17 -4.57 15.88
C HIS A 257 -4.71 -4.38 16.26
N ASP A 258 -4.41 -3.50 17.22
CA ASP A 258 -3.04 -3.18 17.63
C ASP A 258 -2.30 -4.42 18.16
N SER A 259 -3.03 -5.37 18.75
CA SER A 259 -2.45 -6.62 19.27
C SER A 259 -2.00 -7.59 18.17
N TRP A 260 -2.58 -7.54 16.98
CA TRP A 260 -2.29 -8.49 15.89
C TRP A 260 -1.69 -7.85 14.64
N ALA A 261 -1.75 -6.52 14.47
CA ALA A 261 -1.10 -5.81 13.36
C ALA A 261 0.40 -6.17 13.22
N PRO A 262 1.22 -6.28 14.30
CA PRO A 262 2.60 -6.73 14.16
C PRO A 262 2.74 -8.12 13.51
N ARG A 263 1.79 -9.03 13.80
CA ARG A 263 1.76 -10.38 13.22
C ARG A 263 1.39 -10.35 11.74
N VAL A 264 0.47 -9.49 11.31
CA VAL A 264 0.12 -9.33 9.89
C VAL A 264 1.33 -8.94 9.05
N ARG A 265 2.18 -8.06 9.57
CA ARG A 265 3.46 -7.75 8.89
C ARG A 265 4.36 -8.98 8.79
N GLN A 266 4.47 -9.78 9.84
CA GLN A 266 5.26 -11.04 9.79
C GLN A 266 4.70 -12.02 8.76
N LEU A 267 3.36 -12.07 8.59
CA LEU A 267 2.72 -12.92 7.59
C LEU A 267 3.08 -12.54 6.14
N LEU A 268 3.59 -11.33 5.88
CA LEU A 268 4.15 -10.98 4.56
C LEU A 268 5.36 -11.84 4.18
N LEU A 269 6.03 -12.47 5.15
CA LEU A 269 7.13 -13.42 4.87
C LEU A 269 6.63 -14.79 4.39
N VAL A 270 5.34 -15.11 4.56
CA VAL A 270 4.76 -16.36 4.06
C VAL A 270 4.76 -16.42 2.53
N PRO A 271 4.19 -15.44 1.80
CA PRO A 271 4.28 -15.45 0.34
C PRO A 271 5.73 -15.26 -0.15
N PHE A 272 6.61 -14.59 0.60
CA PHE A 272 8.05 -14.59 0.30
C PHE A 272 8.63 -16.02 0.33
N ALA A 273 8.40 -16.77 1.42
CA ALA A 273 8.86 -18.15 1.56
C ALA A 273 8.26 -19.07 0.50
N TYR A 274 6.99 -18.87 0.15
CA TYR A 274 6.33 -19.58 -0.95
C TYR A 274 7.07 -19.36 -2.27
N ASN A 275 7.41 -18.11 -2.62
CA ASN A 275 8.16 -17.81 -3.84
C ASN A 275 9.59 -18.40 -3.81
N VAL A 276 10.26 -18.41 -2.65
CA VAL A 276 11.57 -19.07 -2.50
C VAL A 276 11.48 -20.56 -2.80
N ILE A 277 10.46 -21.24 -2.27
CA ILE A 277 10.21 -22.66 -2.55
C ILE A 277 9.86 -22.88 -4.03
N GLN A 278 9.09 -21.98 -4.63
CA GLN A 278 8.63 -22.11 -6.01
C GLN A 278 9.74 -21.84 -7.04
N PHE A 279 10.61 -20.86 -6.82
CA PHE A 279 11.56 -20.38 -7.82
C PHE A 279 13.02 -20.65 -7.46
N VAL A 280 13.44 -20.40 -6.22
CA VAL A 280 14.86 -20.52 -5.82
C VAL A 280 15.25 -21.98 -5.55
N VAL A 281 14.38 -22.77 -4.93
CA VAL A 281 14.69 -24.17 -4.63
C VAL A 281 14.89 -25.01 -5.90
N PRO A 282 13.99 -24.98 -6.90
CA PRO A 282 14.20 -25.71 -8.16
C PRO A 282 15.44 -25.20 -8.91
N GLN A 283 15.68 -23.89 -8.91
CA GLN A 283 16.87 -23.30 -9.53
C GLN A 283 18.17 -23.80 -8.87
N ALA A 284 18.19 -23.92 -7.54
CA ALA A 284 19.33 -24.42 -6.79
C ALA A 284 19.54 -25.94 -6.98
N MET A 285 18.47 -26.69 -7.22
CA MET A 285 18.50 -28.13 -7.49
C MET A 285 18.88 -28.48 -8.94
N GLY A 286 18.87 -27.50 -9.84
CA GLY A 286 19.11 -27.71 -11.28
C GLY A 286 17.87 -28.14 -12.06
N ASP A 287 16.68 -28.04 -11.45
CA ASP A 287 15.39 -28.45 -12.01
C ASP A 287 14.66 -27.30 -12.73
N SER A 288 15.30 -26.13 -12.86
CA SER A 288 14.74 -24.94 -13.52
C SER A 288 15.70 -24.36 -14.54
N THR A 289 15.14 -23.85 -15.64
CA THR A 289 15.85 -23.09 -16.67
C THR A 289 16.06 -21.62 -16.33
N LEU A 290 15.49 -21.14 -15.22
CA LEU A 290 15.62 -19.76 -14.79
C LEU A 290 17.05 -19.41 -14.41
N SER A 291 17.46 -18.19 -14.72
CA SER A 291 18.69 -17.65 -14.18
C SER A 291 18.56 -17.51 -12.65
N ARG A 292 19.70 -17.56 -11.94
CA ARG A 292 19.71 -17.29 -10.50
C ARG A 292 19.16 -15.89 -10.18
N GLY A 293 19.38 -14.92 -11.06
CA GLY A 293 18.89 -13.56 -10.91
C GLY A 293 17.36 -13.51 -10.95
N ASP A 294 16.75 -14.16 -11.95
CA ASP A 294 15.29 -14.17 -12.12
C ASP A 294 14.59 -14.92 -10.99
N ALA A 295 15.13 -16.07 -10.59
CA ALA A 295 14.58 -16.84 -9.47
C ALA A 295 14.57 -16.04 -8.16
N ILE A 296 15.66 -15.30 -7.87
CA ILE A 296 15.72 -14.40 -6.72
C ILE A 296 14.74 -13.23 -6.92
N GLY A 297 14.73 -12.62 -8.11
CA GLY A 297 13.86 -11.48 -8.45
C GLY A 297 12.39 -11.75 -8.19
N ASN A 298 11.90 -12.92 -8.61
CA ASN A 298 10.52 -13.37 -8.38
C ASN A 298 10.12 -13.43 -6.90
N CYS A 299 11.08 -13.54 -6.00
CA CYS A 299 10.83 -13.58 -4.55
C CYS A 299 10.77 -12.19 -3.91
N LEU A 300 11.42 -11.18 -4.48
CA LEU A 300 11.75 -9.95 -3.76
C LEU A 300 10.54 -9.09 -3.40
N PHE A 301 9.42 -9.20 -4.13
CA PHE A 301 8.26 -8.30 -3.95
C PHE A 301 7.80 -8.21 -2.48
N TRP A 302 7.51 -9.36 -1.86
CA TRP A 302 7.00 -9.39 -0.49
C TRP A 302 8.06 -9.07 0.56
N LEU A 303 9.34 -9.35 0.27
CA LEU A 303 10.45 -8.94 1.12
C LEU A 303 10.63 -7.42 1.12
N VAL A 304 10.54 -6.79 -0.05
CA VAL A 304 10.56 -5.32 -0.20
C VAL A 304 9.38 -4.70 0.56
N TRP A 305 8.17 -5.24 0.42
CA TRP A 305 7.00 -4.76 1.17
C TRP A 305 7.13 -4.96 2.69
N TYR A 306 7.74 -6.07 3.13
CA TYR A 306 8.07 -6.28 4.54
C TYR A 306 9.06 -5.22 5.08
N ALA A 307 10.02 -4.80 4.25
CA ALA A 307 10.97 -3.74 4.58
C ALA A 307 10.30 -2.36 4.58
N ILE A 308 9.50 -2.04 3.55
CA ILE A 308 8.75 -0.78 3.44
C ILE A 308 7.82 -0.60 4.64
N THR A 309 6.99 -1.59 4.97
CA THR A 309 6.12 -1.54 6.15
C THR A 309 6.95 -1.42 7.44
N GLY A 310 8.11 -2.06 7.53
CA GLY A 310 9.03 -1.88 8.66
C GLY A 310 9.57 -0.45 8.79
N GLY A 311 9.91 0.18 7.67
CA GLY A 311 10.32 1.59 7.60
C GLY A 311 9.18 2.52 8.03
N LEU A 312 7.98 2.32 7.48
CA LEU A 312 6.79 3.09 7.83
C LEU A 312 6.45 2.97 9.32
N ALA A 313 6.53 1.77 9.90
CA ALA A 313 6.31 1.57 11.33
C ALA A 313 7.31 2.37 12.19
N ARG A 314 8.58 2.43 11.78
CA ARG A 314 9.60 3.21 12.51
C ARG A 314 9.35 4.72 12.41
N LEU A 315 8.96 5.21 11.23
CA LEU A 315 8.67 6.63 10.99
C LEU A 315 7.37 7.08 11.68
N SER A 316 6.41 6.18 11.83
CA SER A 316 5.08 6.47 12.40
C SER A 316 4.98 6.26 13.92
N GLY A 317 6.06 5.83 14.57
CA GLY A 317 6.06 5.53 16.01
C GLY A 317 5.47 4.17 16.40
N GLY A 318 5.23 3.28 15.43
CA GLY A 318 4.73 1.92 15.63
C GLY A 318 3.71 1.48 14.56
N PRO A 319 3.24 0.21 14.63
CA PRO A 319 2.12 -0.28 13.82
C PRO A 319 0.74 0.08 14.42
N GLU A 320 0.73 0.70 15.60
CA GLU A 320 -0.48 1.07 16.31
C GLU A 320 -1.21 2.21 15.61
N HIS A 321 -2.54 2.13 15.60
CA HIS A 321 -3.34 3.17 15.00
C HIS A 321 -3.68 4.25 16.06
N PRO A 322 -3.59 5.55 15.72
CA PRO A 322 -4.05 6.61 16.61
C PRO A 322 -5.49 6.37 17.09
N PRO A 323 -5.79 6.45 18.40
CA PRO A 323 -7.08 6.05 18.92
C PRO A 323 -8.20 7.03 18.52
N PHE A 324 -9.37 6.50 18.18
CA PHE A 324 -10.58 7.30 17.95
C PHE A 324 -11.38 7.48 19.26
N GLU A 325 -12.31 8.43 19.27
CA GLU A 325 -13.25 8.65 20.37
C GLU A 325 -14.30 7.51 20.46
N PRO A 326 -14.70 7.09 21.67
CA PRO A 326 -15.63 5.98 21.84
C PRO A 326 -16.89 6.11 20.99
N GLY A 327 -17.16 5.11 20.15
CA GLY A 327 -18.32 5.11 19.26
C GLY A 327 -18.60 3.73 18.66
N LYS A 328 -19.87 3.47 18.33
CA LYS A 328 -20.29 2.24 17.63
C LYS A 328 -20.38 2.50 16.13
N LEU A 329 -19.86 1.58 15.32
CA LEU A 329 -20.11 1.58 13.88
C LEU A 329 -21.58 1.23 13.61
N SER A 330 -22.19 1.92 12.65
CA SER A 330 -23.50 1.52 12.13
C SER A 330 -23.43 0.17 11.42
N ALA A 331 -24.54 -0.59 11.38
CA ALA A 331 -24.58 -1.91 10.74
C ALA A 331 -24.19 -1.89 9.25
N TRP A 332 -24.53 -0.82 8.51
CA TRP A 332 -24.09 -0.63 7.13
C TRP A 332 -22.56 -0.54 7.01
N ARG A 333 -21.95 0.28 7.86
CA ARG A 333 -20.49 0.47 7.93
C ARG A 333 -19.75 -0.82 8.27
N VAL A 334 -20.30 -1.64 9.17
CA VAL A 334 -19.74 -2.98 9.43
C VAL A 334 -19.74 -3.83 8.17
N ARG A 335 -20.81 -3.81 7.37
CA ARG A 335 -20.86 -4.53 6.08
C ARG A 335 -19.83 -4.00 5.08
N VAL A 336 -19.65 -2.68 4.99
CA VAL A 336 -18.62 -2.07 4.14
C VAL A 336 -17.22 -2.54 4.57
N ALA A 337 -16.93 -2.51 5.88
CA ALA A 337 -15.65 -2.97 6.42
C ALA A 337 -15.37 -4.43 6.06
N ILE A 338 -16.34 -5.32 6.29
CA ILE A 338 -16.23 -6.74 5.93
C ILE A 338 -16.05 -6.91 4.42
N GLY A 339 -16.79 -6.15 3.61
CA GLY A 339 -16.68 -6.16 2.15
C GLY A 339 -15.27 -5.79 1.67
N CYS A 340 -14.67 -4.74 2.23
CA CYS A 340 -13.29 -4.35 1.89
C CYS A 340 -12.25 -5.39 2.33
N LEU A 341 -12.40 -6.01 3.50
CA LEU A 341 -11.51 -7.08 3.94
C LEU A 341 -11.68 -8.37 3.10
N ALA A 342 -12.90 -8.67 2.67
CA ALA A 342 -13.15 -9.76 1.73
C ALA A 342 -12.56 -9.45 0.34
N LEU A 343 -12.65 -8.20 -0.10
CA LEU A 343 -12.02 -7.72 -1.34
C LEU A 343 -10.50 -7.87 -1.27
N PHE A 344 -9.85 -7.55 -0.15
CA PHE A 344 -8.42 -7.81 0.04
C PHE A 344 -8.08 -9.28 -0.21
N ILE A 345 -8.84 -10.21 0.37
CA ILE A 345 -8.64 -11.66 0.17
C ILE A 345 -8.81 -12.02 -1.32
N ALA A 346 -9.84 -11.48 -1.98
CA ALA A 346 -10.09 -11.74 -3.39
C ALA A 346 -9.01 -11.16 -4.31
N LEU A 347 -8.34 -10.08 -3.89
CA LEU A 347 -7.26 -9.43 -4.61
C LEU A 347 -5.87 -9.98 -4.28
N PHE A 348 -5.72 -10.79 -3.23
CA PHE A 348 -4.42 -11.23 -2.75
C PHE A 348 -3.65 -12.02 -3.83
N MET A 349 -2.40 -11.60 -4.08
CA MET A 349 -1.49 -12.21 -5.06
C MET A 349 -0.22 -12.71 -4.36
N PRO A 350 -0.06 -14.02 -4.12
CA PRO A 350 1.16 -14.57 -3.52
C PRO A 350 2.41 -14.26 -4.36
N THR A 351 2.25 -14.24 -5.68
CA THR A 351 3.30 -13.92 -6.66
C THR A 351 2.75 -12.85 -7.59
N PRO A 352 2.92 -11.55 -7.27
CA PRO A 352 2.36 -10.48 -8.09
C PRO A 352 2.97 -10.41 -9.49
N MET A 353 4.23 -10.77 -9.66
CA MET A 353 4.88 -10.77 -10.96
C MET A 353 6.03 -11.75 -10.93
N ALA A 354 6.17 -12.58 -11.96
CA ALA A 354 7.24 -13.56 -12.04
C ALA A 354 7.68 -13.82 -13.47
N VAL A 355 8.97 -14.08 -13.61
CA VAL A 355 9.61 -14.60 -14.82
C VAL A 355 9.60 -16.13 -14.77
N TYR A 356 9.21 -16.79 -15.86
CA TYR A 356 9.11 -18.26 -15.96
C TYR A 356 10.10 -18.88 -16.94
#